data_AF-A0A844EIZ1-F1
#
_entry.id   AF-A0A844EIZ1-F1
#
_cell.length_a   1.000
_cell.length_b   1.000
_cell.length_c   1.000
_cell.angle_alpha   90.00
_cell.angle_beta   90.00
_cell.angle_gamma   90.00
#
_symmetry.space_group_name_H-M   'P 1'
#
loop_
_entity.id
_entity.type
_entity.pdbx_description
1 polymer ?
#
loop_
_entity_poly.entity_id
_entity_poly.type
_entity_poly.pdbx_seq_one_letter_code
_entity_poly.pdbx_strand_id
1 'polypeptide(L)'
;MNDYKPYKQLKQKQKAKVVERMYKELHQFFSDNQRFPDTPDEHELLARQIFSHIPYHVSFDEFYAVYNKKHSAIEQRLAEKGLPEHLLHREERRQEKLNRPAVKMTKPHRKKKKKQVFEPLVEQNDDFFFIAGYTSGGAPYGVTWEEMGLEPWEELV
;
A
#
# COMPACT_ATOMS: atom_id res chain seq x y z
N MET A 1 2.74 -26.74 15.02
CA MET A 1 1.62 -25.80 14.84
C MET A 1 1.92 -24.95 13.63
N ASN A 2 0.97 -24.73 12.73
CA ASN A 2 1.16 -23.77 11.63
C ASN A 2 0.89 -22.37 12.18
N ASP A 3 1.94 -21.61 12.47
CA ASP A 3 1.88 -20.23 13.01
C ASP A 3 1.47 -19.18 11.95
N TYR A 4 0.77 -19.59 10.89
CA TYR A 4 0.31 -18.69 9.83
C TYR A 4 -0.93 -17.94 10.31
N LYS A 5 -0.90 -16.61 10.20
CA LYS A 5 -2.07 -15.77 10.41
C LYS A 5 -2.80 -15.59 9.08
N PRO A 6 -4.13 -15.72 9.05
CA PRO A 6 -4.89 -15.44 7.85
C PRO A 6 -4.68 -13.99 7.40
N TYR A 7 -4.68 -13.74 6.09
CA TYR A 7 -4.46 -12.41 5.52
C TYR A 7 -5.46 -11.40 6.08
N LYS A 8 -6.69 -11.87 6.39
CA LYS A 8 -7.75 -11.07 7.04
C LYS A 8 -7.30 -10.43 8.36
N GLN A 9 -6.44 -11.10 9.14
CA GLN A 9 -5.91 -10.61 10.43
C GLN A 9 -4.75 -9.63 10.30
N LEU A 10 -4.20 -9.41 9.10
CA LEU A 10 -3.21 -8.36 8.90
C LEU A 10 -3.83 -6.98 9.16
N LYS A 11 -3.06 -6.11 9.82
CA LYS A 11 -3.43 -4.70 9.96
C LYS A 11 -3.55 -4.08 8.56
N GLN A 12 -4.49 -3.15 8.38
CA GLN A 12 -4.70 -2.46 7.11
C GLN A 12 -3.39 -1.87 6.54
N LYS A 13 -2.53 -1.29 7.39
CA LYS A 13 -1.19 -0.81 7.00
C LYS A 13 -0.28 -1.90 6.42
N GLN A 14 -0.38 -3.14 6.90
CA GLN A 14 0.35 -4.29 6.37
C GLN A 14 -0.24 -4.72 5.03
N LYS A 15 -1.57 -4.82 4.93
CA LYS A 15 -2.28 -5.09 3.67
C LYS A 15 -1.95 -4.06 2.59
N ALA A 16 -1.93 -2.78 2.94
CA ALA A 16 -1.53 -1.70 2.03
C ALA A 16 -0.09 -1.85 1.53
N LYS A 17 0.84 -2.29 2.39
CA LYS A 17 2.23 -2.59 1.97
C LYS A 17 2.32 -3.78 1.02
N VAL A 18 1.50 -4.80 1.25
CA VAL A 18 1.41 -5.97 0.37
C VAL A 18 0.93 -5.54 -1.02
N VAL A 19 -0.17 -4.78 -1.09
CA VAL A 19 -0.71 -4.28 -2.36
C VAL A 19 0.24 -3.29 -3.04
N GLU A 20 0.87 -2.39 -2.28
CA GLU A 20 1.91 -1.50 -2.78
C GLU A 20 3.05 -2.30 -3.45
N ARG A 21 3.40 -3.47 -2.91
CA ARG A 21 4.41 -4.34 -3.53
C ARG A 21 3.89 -5.03 -4.78
N MET A 22 2.64 -5.49 -4.81
CA MET A 22 2.01 -6.03 -6.02
C MET A 22 2.06 -5.03 -7.18
N TYR A 23 1.68 -3.78 -6.92
CA TYR A 23 1.73 -2.70 -7.91
C TYR A 23 3.15 -2.48 -8.45
N LYS A 24 4.17 -2.48 -7.58
CA LYS A 24 5.56 -2.27 -8.00
C LYS A 24 6.09 -3.39 -8.87
N GLU A 25 5.86 -4.64 -8.48
CA GLU A 25 6.36 -5.80 -9.24
C GLU A 25 5.64 -5.92 -10.59
N LEU A 26 4.32 -5.70 -10.64
CA LEU A 26 3.57 -5.67 -11.91
C LEU A 26 4.01 -4.51 -12.81
N HIS A 27 4.23 -3.33 -12.26
CA HIS A 27 4.75 -2.18 -13.01
C HIS A 27 6.17 -2.42 -13.51
N GLN A 28 7.03 -3.04 -12.69
CA GLN A 28 8.40 -3.41 -13.08
C GLN A 28 8.37 -4.43 -14.22
N PHE A 29 7.56 -5.48 -14.09
CA PHE A 29 7.38 -6.48 -15.14
C PHE A 29 6.88 -5.85 -16.44
N PHE A 30 5.91 -4.95 -16.37
CA PHE A 30 5.42 -4.20 -17.53
C PHE A 30 6.49 -3.27 -18.12
N SER A 31 7.33 -2.64 -17.30
CA SER A 31 8.42 -1.78 -17.77
C SER A 31 9.50 -2.59 -18.51
N ASP A 32 9.81 -3.78 -18.01
CA ASP A 32 10.86 -4.64 -18.57
C ASP A 32 10.39 -5.40 -19.82
N ASN A 33 9.13 -5.88 -19.82
CA ASN A 33 8.59 -6.75 -20.87
C ASN A 33 7.59 -6.04 -21.80
N GLN A 34 7.23 -4.78 -21.53
CA GLN A 34 6.17 -4.03 -22.23
C GLN A 34 4.81 -4.74 -22.27
N ARG A 35 4.59 -5.69 -21.35
CA ARG A 35 3.42 -6.58 -21.31
C ARG A 35 3.19 -7.05 -19.87
N PHE A 36 1.95 -7.37 -19.55
CA PHE A 36 1.60 -8.01 -18.28
C PHE A 36 1.80 -9.53 -18.35
N PRO A 37 1.93 -10.23 -17.21
CA PRO A 37 1.83 -11.68 -17.17
C PRO A 37 0.48 -12.10 -17.76
N ASP A 38 0.47 -13.04 -18.71
CA ASP A 38 -0.80 -13.57 -19.27
C ASP A 38 -1.04 -15.02 -18.84
N THR A 39 0.01 -15.71 -18.38
CA THR A 39 -0.09 -17.11 -17.98
C THR A 39 -0.22 -17.24 -16.46
N PRO A 40 -1.01 -18.22 -15.97
CA PRO A 40 -1.12 -18.49 -14.54
C PRO A 40 0.24 -18.78 -13.88
N ASP A 41 1.16 -19.43 -14.61
CA ASP A 41 2.51 -19.75 -14.12
C ASP A 41 3.35 -18.49 -13.90
N GLU A 42 3.30 -17.51 -14.81
CA GLU A 42 3.98 -16.23 -14.64
C GLU A 42 3.40 -15.44 -13.46
N HIS A 43 2.07 -15.46 -13.31
CA HIS A 43 1.39 -14.88 -12.15
C HIS A 43 1.80 -15.54 -10.84
N GLU A 44 1.90 -16.87 -10.80
CA GLU A 44 2.36 -17.62 -9.63
C GLU A 44 3.82 -17.28 -9.29
N LEU A 45 4.68 -17.18 -10.29
CA LEU A 45 6.09 -16.82 -10.11
C LEU A 45 6.22 -15.40 -9.54
N LEU A 46 5.49 -14.45 -10.10
CA LEU A 46 5.47 -13.05 -9.67
C LEU A 46 4.86 -12.94 -8.26
N ALA A 47 3.81 -13.69 -7.97
CA ALA A 47 3.22 -13.79 -6.64
C ALA A 47 4.22 -14.34 -5.61
N ARG A 48 4.97 -15.41 -5.93
CA ARG A 48 6.02 -15.96 -5.06
C ARG A 48 7.15 -14.95 -4.83
N GLN A 49 7.54 -14.23 -5.88
CA GLN A 49 8.52 -13.16 -5.78
C GLN A 49 8.04 -12.06 -4.82
N ILE A 50 6.83 -11.55 -5.01
CA ILE A 50 6.22 -10.56 -4.08
C ILE A 50 6.20 -11.13 -2.65
N PHE A 51 5.74 -12.36 -2.49
CA PHE A 51 5.60 -13.02 -1.19
C PHE A 51 6.93 -13.16 -0.45
N SER A 52 8.02 -13.46 -1.15
CA SER A 52 9.38 -13.52 -0.56
C SER A 52 9.82 -12.22 0.10
N HIS A 53 9.29 -11.08 -0.37
CA HIS A 53 9.58 -9.76 0.16
C HIS A 53 8.60 -9.29 1.24
N ILE A 54 7.56 -10.07 1.54
CA ILE A 54 6.57 -9.75 2.55
C ILE A 54 7.03 -10.33 3.90
N PRO A 55 7.38 -9.49 4.90
CA PRO A 55 7.88 -9.96 6.19
C PRO A 55 6.74 -10.36 7.15
N TYR A 56 5.61 -10.84 6.63
CA TYR A 56 4.41 -11.16 7.41
C TYR A 56 4.12 -12.67 7.37
N HIS A 57 3.75 -13.23 8.53
CA HIS A 57 3.36 -14.63 8.64
C HIS A 57 1.95 -14.85 8.09
N VAL A 58 1.80 -14.87 6.77
CA VAL A 58 0.59 -15.26 6.05
C VAL A 58 0.91 -16.50 5.20
N SER A 59 -0.06 -17.36 4.93
CA SER A 59 0.14 -18.48 4.00
C SER A 59 0.25 -17.98 2.56
N PHE A 60 1.00 -18.69 1.73
CA PHE A 60 1.10 -18.36 0.31
C PHE A 60 -0.25 -18.50 -0.39
N ASP A 61 -1.02 -19.55 -0.09
CA ASP A 61 -2.34 -19.78 -0.70
C ASP A 61 -3.30 -18.62 -0.49
N GLU A 62 -3.34 -18.07 0.72
CA GLU A 62 -4.24 -16.96 1.04
C GLU A 62 -3.75 -15.64 0.43
N PHE A 63 -2.44 -15.43 0.38
CA PHE A 63 -1.85 -14.33 -0.38
C PHE A 63 -2.15 -14.45 -1.89
N TYR A 64 -2.02 -15.65 -2.45
CA TYR A 64 -2.23 -15.91 -3.88
C TYR A 64 -3.70 -15.73 -4.27
N ALA A 65 -4.65 -16.12 -3.41
CA ALA A 65 -6.06 -15.81 -3.60
C ALA A 65 -6.32 -14.30 -3.65
N VAL A 66 -5.67 -13.52 -2.77
CA VAL A 66 -5.78 -12.05 -2.77
C VAL A 66 -5.14 -11.45 -4.03
N TYR A 67 -3.99 -11.98 -4.45
CA TYR A 67 -3.32 -11.58 -5.68
C TYR A 67 -4.21 -11.86 -6.91
N ASN A 68 -4.80 -13.05 -7.00
CA ASN A 68 -5.68 -13.43 -8.11
C ASN A 68 -6.92 -12.54 -8.22
N LYS A 69 -7.49 -12.10 -7.09
CA LYS A 69 -8.60 -11.16 -7.11
C LYS A 69 -8.20 -9.73 -7.51
N LYS A 70 -6.93 -9.36 -7.34
CA LYS A 70 -6.48 -7.96 -7.44
C LYS A 70 -5.62 -7.65 -8.66
N HIS A 71 -4.85 -8.60 -9.19
CA HIS A 71 -3.92 -8.33 -10.29
C HIS A 71 -4.64 -7.74 -11.51
N SER A 72 -5.79 -8.29 -11.92
CA SER A 72 -6.52 -7.80 -13.09
C SER A 72 -6.91 -6.32 -12.98
N ALA A 73 -7.41 -5.89 -11.81
CA ALA A 73 -7.76 -4.48 -11.59
C ALA A 73 -6.51 -3.58 -11.53
N ILE A 74 -5.42 -4.08 -10.93
CA ILE A 74 -4.13 -3.39 -10.88
C ILE A 74 -3.58 -3.19 -12.30
N GLU A 75 -3.63 -4.22 -13.14
CA GLU A 75 -3.16 -4.21 -14.53
C GLU A 75 -3.96 -3.26 -15.40
N GLN A 76 -5.29 -3.31 -15.33
CA GLN A 76 -6.16 -2.36 -16.04
C GLN A 76 -5.80 -0.92 -15.69
N ARG A 77 -5.56 -0.64 -14.40
CA ARG A 77 -5.19 0.69 -13.96
C ARG A 77 -3.78 1.10 -14.37
N LEU A 78 -2.83 0.19 -14.31
CA LEU A 78 -1.48 0.42 -14.80
C LEU A 78 -1.49 0.68 -16.32
N ALA A 79 -2.36 0.00 -17.08
CA ALA A 79 -2.54 0.23 -18.50
C ALA A 79 -3.21 1.58 -18.81
N GLU A 80 -4.18 2.01 -18.01
CA GLU A 80 -4.95 3.24 -18.25
C GLU A 80 -4.26 4.51 -17.72
N LYS A 81 -3.74 4.45 -16.48
CA LYS A 81 -3.23 5.61 -15.72
C LYS A 81 -1.77 5.47 -15.27
N GLY A 82 -1.13 4.32 -15.49
CA GLY A 82 0.23 4.06 -15.02
C GLY A 82 0.32 3.90 -13.50
N LEU A 83 1.54 4.06 -12.95
CA LEU A 83 1.76 3.91 -11.50
C LEU A 83 1.07 5.04 -10.72
N PRO A 84 0.28 4.74 -9.67
CA PRO A 84 -0.41 5.76 -8.91
C PRO A 84 0.53 6.82 -8.31
N GLU A 85 0.21 8.09 -8.53
CA GLU A 85 1.07 9.24 -8.15
C GLU A 85 1.42 9.26 -6.65
N HIS A 86 0.48 8.90 -5.78
CA HIS A 86 0.73 8.82 -4.34
C HIS A 86 1.73 7.70 -3.95
N LEU A 87 1.87 6.64 -4.75
CA LEU A 87 2.90 5.60 -4.55
C LEU A 87 4.29 6.15 -4.92
N LEU A 88 4.39 6.92 -6.01
CA LEU A 88 5.60 7.63 -6.40
C LEU A 88 6.05 8.62 -5.31
N HIS A 89 5.14 9.47 -4.84
CA HIS A 89 5.44 10.47 -3.82
C HIS A 89 5.74 9.87 -2.44
N ARG A 90 5.20 8.68 -2.13
CA ARG A 90 5.56 7.91 -0.92
C ARG A 90 6.97 7.34 -1.03
N GLU A 91 7.37 6.86 -2.19
CA GLU A 91 8.73 6.38 -2.46
C GLU A 91 9.72 7.53 -2.37
N GLU A 92 9.43 8.66 -3.00
CA GLU A 92 10.25 9.87 -2.97
C GLU A 92 10.46 10.35 -1.53
N ARG A 93 9.39 10.43 -0.72
CA ARG A 93 9.51 10.77 0.71
C ARG A 93 10.27 9.73 1.54
N ARG A 94 10.33 8.46 1.12
CA ARG A 94 11.15 7.43 1.78
C ARG A 94 12.62 7.58 1.38
N GLN A 95 12.89 7.79 0.10
CA GLN A 95 14.25 8.01 -0.43
C GLN A 95 14.85 9.31 0.10
N GLU A 96 14.08 10.40 0.18
CA GLU A 96 14.51 11.67 0.79
C GLU A 96 14.89 11.48 2.27
N LYS A 97 14.14 10.66 3.01
CA LYS A 97 14.48 10.32 4.41
C LYS A 97 15.73 9.45 4.53
N LEU A 98 16.01 8.59 3.55
CA LEU A 98 17.19 7.73 3.52
C LEU A 98 18.45 8.49 3.08
N ASN A 99 18.29 9.43 2.15
CA ASN A 99 19.34 10.29 1.62
C ASN A 99 19.63 11.52 2.49
N ARG A 100 18.77 11.81 3.47
CA ARG A 100 19.08 12.82 4.47
C ARG A 100 20.16 12.26 5.39
N PRO A 101 21.36 12.88 5.47
CA PRO A 101 22.34 12.47 6.47
C PRO A 101 21.67 12.52 7.84
N ALA A 102 21.91 11.51 8.68
CA ALA A 102 21.41 11.46 10.05
C ALA A 102 22.00 12.61 10.86
N VAL A 103 21.50 13.81 10.66
CA VAL A 103 21.85 14.97 11.46
C VAL A 103 21.22 14.72 12.82
N LYS A 104 22.06 14.28 13.76
CA LYS A 104 21.76 14.24 15.19
C LYS A 104 21.41 15.67 15.60
N MET A 105 20.14 16.03 15.49
CA MET A 105 19.64 17.32 15.97
C MET A 105 19.64 17.25 17.50
N THR A 106 20.73 17.73 18.11
CA THR A 106 20.73 18.15 19.51
C THR A 106 19.63 19.19 19.68
N LYS A 107 18.53 18.81 20.33
CA LYS A 107 17.35 19.65 20.53
C LYS A 107 17.72 20.92 21.32
N PRO A 108 17.51 22.14 20.80
CA PRO A 108 17.34 23.30 21.65
C PRO A 108 15.86 23.38 22.06
N HIS A 109 15.64 23.31 23.37
CA HIS A 109 14.33 23.44 24.01
C HIS A 109 13.78 24.86 23.75
N ARG A 110 12.94 25.04 22.73
CA ARG A 110 12.30 26.33 22.43
C ARG A 110 10.79 26.19 22.60
N LYS A 111 10.31 26.68 23.76
CA LYS A 111 8.90 26.86 24.08
C LYS A 111 8.18 27.53 22.91
N LYS A 112 7.33 26.80 22.20
CA LYS A 112 6.41 27.35 21.20
C LYS A 112 5.00 26.83 21.48
N LYS A 113 4.12 27.81 21.66
CA LYS A 113 2.67 27.78 21.85
C LYS A 113 2.00 26.47 21.41
N LYS A 114 1.26 25.88 22.36
CA LYS A 114 0.27 24.83 22.12
C LYS A 114 -0.69 25.29 21.02
N LYS A 115 -0.43 24.93 19.76
CA LYS A 115 -1.52 24.59 18.85
C LYS A 115 -1.97 23.22 19.33
N GLN A 116 -2.98 23.26 20.18
CA GLN A 116 -3.80 22.11 20.52
C GLN A 116 -4.49 21.71 19.21
N VAL A 117 -3.75 21.02 18.33
CA VAL A 117 -4.38 20.15 17.33
C VAL A 117 -4.85 19.01 18.19
N PHE A 118 -6.10 19.11 18.62
CA PHE A 118 -6.89 17.97 19.02
C PHE A 118 -6.62 16.93 17.93
N GLU A 119 -5.81 15.92 18.26
CA GLU A 119 -6.01 14.60 17.69
C GLU A 119 -7.29 14.15 18.38
N PRO A 120 -8.48 14.22 17.76
CA PRO A 120 -9.40 13.17 18.11
C PRO A 120 -8.69 11.90 17.66
N LEU A 121 -8.67 10.96 18.58
CA LEU A 121 -8.57 9.55 18.31
C LEU A 121 -9.79 9.13 17.44
N VAL A 122 -10.01 9.79 16.29
CA VAL A 122 -11.00 9.32 15.32
C VAL A 122 -10.33 8.11 14.71
N GLU A 123 -10.90 6.94 14.99
CA GLU A 123 -11.08 5.89 14.00
C GLU A 123 -10.49 6.30 12.66
N GLN A 124 -9.36 5.69 12.30
CA GLN A 124 -8.90 5.76 10.93
C GLN A 124 -10.06 5.20 10.11
N ASN A 125 -10.90 6.06 9.55
CA ASN A 125 -11.92 5.63 8.59
C ASN A 125 -11.15 4.92 7.48
N ASP A 126 -11.37 3.62 7.43
CA ASP A 126 -10.59 2.66 6.67
C ASP A 126 -10.90 2.72 5.16
N ASP A 127 -11.77 3.66 4.77
CA ASP A 127 -12.28 3.91 3.42
C ASP A 127 -11.19 4.34 2.43
N PHE A 128 -10.13 4.98 2.93
CA PHE A 128 -9.07 5.55 2.10
C PHE A 128 -7.78 4.72 2.12
N PHE A 129 -7.26 4.39 0.94
CA PHE A 129 -5.92 3.84 0.77
C PHE A 129 -4.85 4.91 1.08
N PHE A 130 -5.11 6.17 0.68
CA PHE A 130 -4.22 7.30 0.93
C PHE A 130 -5.02 8.60 1.07
N ILE A 131 -4.93 9.27 2.22
CA ILE A 131 -5.53 10.61 2.43
C ILE A 131 -4.53 11.68 1.97
N ALA A 132 -4.94 12.47 0.97
CA ALA A 132 -4.14 13.57 0.42
C ALA A 132 -4.26 14.85 1.27
N GLY A 133 -5.37 15.04 1.97
CA GLY A 133 -5.59 16.16 2.87
C GLY A 133 -6.98 16.15 3.51
N TYR A 134 -7.25 17.23 4.25
CA TYR A 134 -8.57 17.49 4.83
C TYR A 134 -9.10 18.80 4.26
N THR A 135 -10.39 18.84 3.92
CA THR A 135 -11.05 20.07 3.50
C THR A 135 -11.18 21.04 4.68
N SER A 136 -11.50 22.30 4.43
CA SER A 136 -11.72 23.31 5.48
C SER A 136 -12.83 22.92 6.48
N GLY A 137 -13.74 22.02 6.10
CA GLY A 137 -14.76 21.43 6.95
C GLY A 137 -14.33 20.15 7.69
N GLY A 138 -13.07 19.73 7.58
CA GLY A 138 -12.55 18.55 8.27
C GLY A 138 -12.83 17.21 7.59
N ALA A 139 -13.41 17.20 6.39
CA ALA A 139 -13.64 15.95 5.65
C ALA A 139 -12.33 15.49 4.96
N PRO A 140 -11.91 14.23 5.13
CA PRO A 140 -10.75 13.69 4.43
C PRO A 140 -11.04 13.55 2.93
N TYR A 141 -10.07 13.87 2.09
CA TYR A 141 -10.08 13.52 0.67
C TYR A 141 -8.78 12.80 0.32
N GLY A 142 -8.88 11.83 -0.58
CA GLY A 142 -7.80 10.91 -0.86
C GLY A 142 -8.18 9.84 -1.87
N VAL A 143 -7.22 8.97 -2.15
CA VAL A 143 -7.42 7.79 -3.00
C VAL A 143 -8.11 6.72 -2.14
N THR A 144 -9.31 6.32 -2.55
CA THR A 144 -10.06 5.25 -1.87
C THR A 144 -9.49 3.88 -2.22
N TRP A 145 -9.84 2.87 -1.43
CA TRP A 145 -9.56 1.49 -1.83
C TRP A 145 -10.25 1.19 -3.17
N GLU A 146 -11.50 1.61 -3.34
CA GLU A 146 -12.28 1.37 -4.56
C GLU A 146 -11.60 1.97 -5.80
N GLU A 147 -11.07 3.19 -5.67
CA GLU A 147 -10.32 3.86 -6.74
C GLU A 147 -8.95 3.20 -7.04
N MET A 148 -8.41 2.43 -6.09
CA MET A 148 -7.27 1.53 -6.33
C MET A 148 -7.67 0.19 -6.96
N GLY A 149 -8.96 -0.02 -7.28
CA GLY A 149 -9.51 -1.31 -7.71
C GLY A 149 -9.61 -2.32 -6.56
N LEU A 150 -9.79 -1.83 -5.34
CA LEU A 150 -9.80 -2.63 -4.13
C LEU A 150 -11.12 -2.37 -3.39
N GLU A 151 -11.97 -3.37 -3.22
CA GLU A 151 -13.12 -3.18 -2.33
C GLU A 151 -12.64 -2.92 -0.89
N PRO A 152 -13.32 -2.04 -0.11
CA PRO A 152 -13.15 -1.92 1.35
C PRO A 152 -13.61 -3.20 2.09
N TRP A 153 -13.01 -4.35 1.77
CA TRP A 153 -13.17 -5.67 2.40
C TRP A 153 -14.56 -6.08 2.91
N GLU A 154 -15.65 -5.69 2.26
CA GLU A 154 -16.91 -6.37 2.47
C GLU A 154 -16.85 -7.78 1.86
N GLU A 155 -17.13 -8.76 2.72
CA GLU A 155 -17.53 -10.13 2.41
C GLU A 155 -16.69 -10.92 1.38
N LEU A 156 -15.49 -11.34 1.81
CA LEU A 156 -14.98 -12.66 1.41
C LEU A 156 -15.79 -13.73 2.17
N VAL A 157 -17.01 -14.03 1.71
CA VAL A 157 -17.78 -15.23 2.08
C VAL A 157 -17.05 -16.47 1.58
#